data_AF-A0A2T5DXJ0-F1
#
_entry.id   AF-A0A2T5DXJ0-F1
#
_cell.length_a   1.000
_cell.length_b   1.000
_cell.length_c   1.000
_cell.angle_alpha   90.00
_cell.angle_beta   90.00
_cell.angle_gamma   90.00
#
_symmetry.space_group_name_H-M   'P 1'
#
loop_
_entity.id
_entity.type
_entity.pdbx_description
1 polymer ?
#
loop_
_entity_poly.entity_id
_entity_poly.type
_entity_poly.pdbx_seq_one_letter_code
_entity_poly.pdbx_strand_id
1 'polypeptide(L)'
;MRIFIFIIAVGVLAQLGTYVHENMTALSLLEIGQVKEEVQTGWQFWNGKTTEGALFATFNNKADGWAIILRLWPLALLVTVTCLIFLPVMISLFQDLGHKEARRKVAIAEEKLIKAQERAKTAEQRAIKQARSELANKKNEAQNMLAYGERLTSQAELMKQGLNDQIQQIKRQAQQAINEANDRADLAEQQALKSESRKRNAAATAERRRRKIKKTESTS
;
A
#
# COMPACT_ATOMS: atom_id res chain seq x y z
N MET A 1 25.62 47.08 5.52
CA MET A 1 26.12 47.04 4.12
C MET A 1 25.04 47.35 3.08
N ARG A 2 23.89 46.66 3.02
CA ARG A 2 22.87 46.87 1.97
C ARG A 2 22.34 48.32 1.84
N ILE A 3 22.14 49.01 2.97
CA ILE A 3 21.68 50.41 2.99
C ILE A 3 22.76 51.37 2.47
N PHE A 4 24.04 51.14 2.81
CA PHE A 4 25.16 51.93 2.31
C PHE A 4 25.32 51.80 0.79
N ILE A 5 25.16 50.58 0.26
CA ILE A 5 25.17 50.34 -1.19
C ILE A 5 24.02 51.07 -1.88
N PHE A 6 22.83 51.08 -1.27
CA PHE A 6 21.67 51.81 -1.81
C PHE A 6 21.89 53.32 -1.81
N ILE A 7 22.44 53.89 -0.74
CA ILE A 7 22.77 55.33 -0.65
C ILE A 7 23.82 55.71 -1.70
N ILE A 8 24.86 54.88 -1.89
CA ILE A 8 25.88 55.10 -2.92
C ILE A 8 25.26 55.02 -4.32
N ALA A 9 24.40 54.03 -4.58
CA ALA A 9 23.72 53.89 -5.87
C ALA A 9 22.80 55.09 -6.20
N VAL A 10 22.04 55.59 -5.21
CA VAL A 10 21.20 56.78 -5.37
C VAL A 10 22.05 58.04 -5.59
N GLY A 11 23.16 58.19 -4.86
CA GLY A 11 24.11 59.30 -5.06
C GLY A 11 24.75 59.29 -6.43
N VAL A 12 25.18 58.12 -6.92
CA VAL A 12 25.72 57.93 -8.26
C VAL A 12 24.69 58.25 -9.35
N LEU A 13 23.43 57.81 -9.18
CA LEU A 13 22.35 58.10 -10.12
C LEU A 13 22.00 59.60 -10.16
N ALA A 14 22.02 60.28 -9.03
CA ALA A 14 21.81 61.73 -8.96
C ALA A 14 22.94 62.52 -9.64
N GLN A 15 24.19 62.10 -9.46
CA GLN A 15 25.34 62.65 -10.19
C GLN A 15 25.26 62.37 -11.70
N LEU A 16 24.74 61.21 -12.09
CA LEU A 16 24.52 60.86 -13.50
C LEU A 16 23.47 61.77 -14.14
N GLY A 17 22.36 62.02 -13.45
CA GLY A 17 21.30 62.91 -13.93
C GLY A 17 21.79 64.34 -14.15
N THR A 18 22.58 64.87 -13.21
CA THR A 18 23.17 66.21 -13.31
C THR A 18 24.24 66.29 -14.42
N TYR A 19 25.14 65.30 -14.50
CA TYR A 19 26.16 65.24 -15.55
C TYR A 19 25.57 65.10 -16.96
N VAL A 20 24.50 64.32 -17.14
CA VAL A 20 23.80 64.20 -18.44
C VAL A 20 23.10 65.49 -18.80
N HIS A 21 22.46 66.17 -17.83
CA HIS A 21 21.76 67.42 -18.08
C HIS A 21 22.71 68.54 -18.55
N GLU A 22 23.87 68.69 -17.89
CA GLU A 22 24.87 69.72 -18.26
C GLU A 22 25.55 69.43 -19.61
N ASN A 23 25.72 68.16 -19.97
CA ASN A 23 26.41 67.77 -21.20
C ASN A 23 25.47 67.62 -22.41
N MET A 24 24.16 67.45 -22.21
CA MET A 24 23.16 67.45 -23.29
C MET A 24 23.13 68.79 -24.05
N THR A 25 23.27 69.92 -23.35
CA THR A 25 23.39 71.25 -23.97
C THR A 25 24.68 71.45 -24.76
N ALA A 26 25.72 70.66 -24.48
CA ALA A 26 27.00 70.73 -25.19
C ALA A 26 27.17 69.65 -26.28
N LEU A 27 26.26 68.67 -26.33
CA LEU A 27 26.17 67.63 -27.34
C LEU A 27 25.31 68.05 -28.56
N SER A 28 24.80 69.29 -28.58
CA SER A 28 24.21 69.87 -29.78
C SER A 28 25.31 69.98 -30.86
N LEU A 29 25.32 69.00 -31.76
CA LEU A 29 26.31 68.85 -32.85
C LEU A 29 26.27 69.97 -33.90
N LEU A 30 25.27 70.85 -33.84
CA LEU A 30 24.98 71.85 -34.85
C LEU A 30 24.95 73.24 -34.21
N GLU A 31 25.92 74.06 -34.60
CA GLU A 31 25.87 75.51 -34.39
C GLU A 31 25.51 76.16 -35.72
N ILE A 32 24.48 77.00 -35.72
CA ILE A 32 24.10 77.80 -36.89
C ILE A 32 25.12 78.94 -36.97
N GLY A 33 25.97 78.90 -38.00
CA GLY A 33 26.97 79.95 -38.23
C GLY A 33 26.32 81.31 -38.55
N GLN A 34 27.11 82.38 -38.43
CA GLN A 34 26.66 83.71 -38.85
C GLN A 34 26.31 83.73 -40.34
N VAL A 35 25.22 84.42 -40.66
CA VAL A 35 24.66 84.55 -42.01
C VAL A 35 25.67 85.27 -42.91
N LYS A 36 26.03 84.68 -44.05
CA LYS A 36 26.93 85.27 -45.05
C LYS A 36 26.26 85.31 -46.43
N GLU A 37 26.63 86.29 -47.26
CA GLU A 37 26.06 86.50 -48.60
C GLU A 37 26.65 85.60 -49.71
N GLU A 38 27.78 84.93 -49.45
CA GLU A 38 28.43 84.06 -50.43
C GLU A 38 28.06 82.58 -50.26
N VAL A 39 27.77 81.90 -51.37
CA VAL A 39 27.48 80.46 -51.42
C VAL A 39 28.76 79.66 -51.13
N GLN A 40 28.86 79.08 -49.94
CA GLN A 40 29.92 78.12 -49.60
C GLN A 40 29.49 76.66 -49.85
N THR A 41 30.45 75.76 -50.05
CA THR A 41 30.19 74.33 -50.27
C THR A 41 29.73 73.63 -48.98
N GLY A 42 28.47 73.20 -48.93
CA GLY A 42 27.89 72.45 -47.80
C GLY A 42 26.36 72.52 -47.74
N TRP A 43 25.75 71.82 -46.78
CA TRP A 43 24.30 71.91 -46.53
C TRP A 43 23.95 73.27 -45.93
N GLN A 44 23.09 74.04 -46.60
CA GLN A 44 22.69 75.41 -46.20
C GLN A 44 21.17 75.53 -46.17
N PHE A 45 20.65 76.35 -45.25
CA PHE A 45 19.23 76.70 -45.23
C PHE A 45 18.99 77.95 -46.08
N TRP A 46 18.16 77.84 -47.11
CA TRP A 46 17.68 79.00 -47.88
C TRP A 46 16.46 79.59 -47.17
N ASN A 47 16.63 80.76 -46.56
CA ASN A 47 15.50 81.51 -46.02
C ASN A 47 14.99 82.43 -47.14
N GLY A 48 13.98 81.97 -47.89
CA GLY A 48 13.46 82.61 -49.10
C GLY A 48 12.75 83.95 -48.90
N LYS A 49 13.32 84.87 -48.14
CA LYS A 49 12.79 86.21 -47.88
C LYS A 49 13.88 87.27 -48.00
N THR A 50 14.25 87.65 -49.22
CA THR A 50 14.62 89.04 -49.60
C THR A 50 15.02 89.12 -51.07
N THR A 51 14.58 90.19 -51.75
CA THR A 51 14.77 90.48 -53.19
C THR A 51 16.10 91.12 -53.57
N GLU A 52 17.08 91.26 -52.66
CA GLU A 52 18.35 91.95 -52.95
C GLU A 52 19.63 91.18 -52.57
N GLY A 53 19.54 89.93 -52.14
CA GLY A 53 20.72 89.10 -51.86
C GLY A 53 20.34 87.80 -51.18
N ALA A 54 20.96 86.69 -51.58
CA ALA A 54 20.72 85.38 -50.97
C ALA A 54 21.63 85.23 -49.73
N LEU A 55 20.99 85.17 -48.56
CA LEU A 55 21.66 85.01 -47.27
C LEU A 55 21.69 83.52 -46.89
N PHE A 56 22.89 82.96 -46.72
CA PHE A 56 23.10 81.54 -46.41
C PHE A 56 23.67 81.38 -45.00
N ALA A 57 23.09 80.45 -44.23
CA ALA A 57 23.64 80.01 -42.95
C ALA A 57 24.29 78.62 -43.14
N THR A 58 25.58 78.51 -42.79
CA THR A 58 26.32 77.25 -42.84
C THR A 58 26.22 76.49 -41.52
N PHE A 59 26.05 75.16 -41.61
CA PHE A 59 26.19 74.27 -40.46
C PHE A 59 27.65 73.84 -40.33
N ASN A 60 28.29 74.24 -39.23
CA ASN A 60 29.59 73.70 -38.87
C ASN A 60 29.41 72.62 -37.80
N ASN A 61 30.04 71.47 -38.00
CA ASN A 61 30.14 70.46 -36.95
C ASN A 61 31.08 71.00 -35.86
N LYS A 62 30.53 71.23 -34.67
CA LYS A 62 31.27 71.88 -33.57
C LYS A 62 32.18 70.91 -32.80
N ALA A 63 32.02 69.60 -32.97
CA ALA A 63 32.68 68.62 -32.10
C ALA A 63 33.50 67.58 -32.87
N ASP A 64 34.81 67.56 -32.59
CA ASP A 64 35.67 66.43 -32.90
C ASP A 64 35.12 65.17 -32.22
N GLY A 65 35.03 64.05 -32.93
CA GLY A 65 34.52 62.77 -32.38
C GLY A 65 35.25 62.32 -31.10
N TRP A 66 36.51 62.76 -30.91
CA TRP A 66 37.28 62.57 -29.69
C TRP A 66 36.72 63.31 -28.47
N ALA A 67 36.13 64.49 -28.64
CA ALA A 67 35.50 65.23 -27.56
C ALA A 67 34.25 64.50 -27.04
N ILE A 68 33.52 63.81 -27.92
CA ILE A 68 32.36 63.00 -27.54
C ILE A 68 32.81 61.81 -26.69
N ILE A 69 33.89 61.11 -27.09
CA ILE A 69 34.45 59.98 -26.32
C ILE A 69 34.96 60.45 -24.95
N LEU A 70 35.69 61.58 -24.90
CA LEU A 70 36.19 62.19 -23.66
C LEU A 70 35.08 62.70 -22.72
N ARG A 71 33.86 62.91 -23.24
CA ARG A 71 32.70 63.28 -22.41
C ARG A 71 31.84 62.07 -22.02
N LEU A 72 31.90 60.99 -22.79
CA LEU A 72 31.08 59.79 -22.58
C LEU A 72 31.77 58.72 -21.71
N TRP A 73 33.11 58.71 -21.62
CA TRP A 73 33.82 57.72 -20.80
C TRP A 73 33.46 57.72 -19.29
N PRO A 74 33.11 58.85 -18.62
CA PRO A 74 32.73 58.81 -17.21
C PRO A 74 31.37 58.13 -17.04
N LEU A 75 30.47 58.27 -18.01
CA LEU A 75 29.19 57.56 -18.04
C LEU A 75 29.40 56.06 -18.18
N ALA A 76 30.29 55.64 -19.07
CA ALA A 76 30.64 54.22 -19.23
C ALA A 76 31.26 53.65 -17.94
N LEU A 77 32.15 54.39 -17.27
CA LEU A 77 32.71 53.99 -15.98
C LEU A 77 31.67 53.91 -14.85
N LEU A 78 30.73 54.83 -14.80
CA LEU A 78 29.67 54.77 -13.79
C LEU A 78 28.75 53.56 -13.99
N VAL A 79 28.42 53.22 -15.24
CA VAL A 79 27.63 52.02 -15.55
C VAL A 79 28.39 50.75 -15.16
N THR A 80 29.69 50.66 -15.45
CA THR A 80 30.49 49.49 -15.07
C THR A 80 30.65 49.35 -13.56
N VAL A 81 30.89 50.44 -12.82
CA VAL A 81 30.95 50.43 -11.35
C VAL A 81 29.60 50.03 -10.75
N THR A 82 28.51 50.55 -11.30
CA THR A 82 27.15 50.18 -10.86
C THR A 82 26.90 48.69 -11.08
N CYS A 83 27.26 48.16 -12.25
CA CYS A 83 27.13 46.75 -12.55
C CYS A 83 27.96 45.88 -11.58
N LEU A 84 29.23 46.24 -11.31
CA LEU A 84 30.10 45.54 -10.38
C LEU A 84 29.55 45.48 -8.94
N ILE A 85 28.82 46.51 -8.51
CA ILE A 85 28.23 46.56 -7.17
C ILE A 85 26.93 45.74 -7.10
N PHE A 86 26.07 45.84 -8.11
CA PHE A 86 24.74 45.20 -8.07
C PHE A 86 24.76 43.71 -8.42
N LEU A 87 25.65 43.28 -9.31
CA LEU A 87 25.75 41.90 -9.79
C LEU A 87 26.00 40.87 -8.67
N PRO A 88 26.95 41.06 -7.73
CA PRO A 88 27.15 40.11 -6.62
C PRO A 88 25.96 40.07 -5.65
N VAL A 89 25.27 41.21 -5.43
CA VAL A 89 24.08 41.27 -4.56
C VAL A 89 22.93 40.47 -5.18
N MET A 90 22.72 40.60 -6.49
CA MET A 90 21.69 39.83 -7.20
C MET A 90 21.99 38.33 -7.18
N ILE A 91 23.23 37.93 -7.47
CA ILE A 91 23.63 36.51 -7.41
C ILE A 91 23.41 35.93 -6.01
N SER A 92 23.81 36.65 -4.96
CA SER A 92 23.61 36.21 -3.57
C SER A 92 22.13 36.03 -3.24
N LEU A 93 21.25 36.94 -3.68
CA LEU A 93 19.81 36.82 -3.48
C LEU A 93 19.24 35.61 -4.21
N PHE A 94 19.60 35.40 -5.48
CA PHE A 94 19.14 34.24 -6.25
C PHE A 94 19.65 32.91 -5.67
N GLN A 95 20.88 32.86 -5.18
CA GLN A 95 21.43 31.69 -4.48
C GLN A 95 20.69 31.39 -3.18
N ASP A 96 20.39 32.41 -2.36
CA ASP A 96 19.64 32.24 -1.12
C ASP A 96 18.20 31.75 -1.38
N LEU A 97 17.54 32.27 -2.41
CA LEU A 97 16.21 31.78 -2.82
C LEU A 97 16.30 30.32 -3.31
N GLY A 98 17.27 30.00 -4.17
CA GLY A 98 17.49 28.65 -4.68
C GLY A 98 17.81 27.65 -3.58
N HIS A 99 18.62 28.02 -2.58
CA HIS A 99 18.95 27.16 -1.44
C HIS A 99 17.75 26.93 -0.52
N LYS A 100 16.92 27.95 -0.28
CA LYS A 100 15.68 27.78 0.50
C LYS A 100 14.70 26.83 -0.19
N GLU A 101 14.58 26.96 -1.50
CA GLU A 101 13.69 26.11 -2.29
C GLU A 101 14.20 24.67 -2.39
N ALA A 102 15.52 24.48 -2.56
CA ALA A 102 16.15 23.17 -2.51
C ALA A 102 15.96 22.48 -1.15
N ARG A 103 16.17 23.20 -0.03
CA ARG A 103 15.94 22.66 1.32
C ARG A 103 14.49 22.26 1.55
N ARG A 104 13.53 23.05 1.07
CA ARG A 104 12.10 22.69 1.13
C ARG A 104 11.79 21.42 0.35
N LYS A 105 12.35 21.29 -0.86
CA LYS A 105 12.18 20.07 -1.69
C LYS A 105 12.74 18.83 -1.00
N VAL A 106 13.91 18.95 -0.35
CA VAL A 106 14.51 17.86 0.44
C VAL A 106 13.63 17.51 1.64
N ALA A 107 13.18 18.49 2.42
CA ALA A 107 12.31 18.25 3.58
C ALA A 107 10.98 17.55 3.18
N ILE A 108 10.38 17.95 2.06
CA ILE A 108 9.17 17.29 1.53
C ILE A 108 9.47 15.85 1.10
N ALA A 109 10.63 15.59 0.50
CA ALA A 109 11.04 14.24 0.12
C ALA A 109 11.27 13.36 1.35
N GLU A 110 11.93 13.87 2.39
CA GLU A 110 12.14 13.18 3.66
C GLU A 110 10.80 12.88 4.36
N GLU A 111 9.88 13.85 4.42
CA GLU A 111 8.56 13.66 5.02
C GLU A 111 7.75 12.58 4.28
N LYS A 112 7.82 12.55 2.94
CA LYS A 112 7.21 11.49 2.13
C LYS A 112 7.83 10.13 2.42
N LEU A 113 9.15 10.07 2.61
CA LEU A 113 9.87 8.84 2.93
C LEU A 113 9.46 8.30 4.30
N ILE A 114 9.40 9.16 5.32
CA ILE A 114 8.94 8.82 6.67
C ILE A 114 7.50 8.29 6.62
N LYS A 115 6.58 9.01 5.96
CA LYS A 115 5.19 8.57 5.80
C LYS A 115 5.07 7.23 5.06
N ALA A 116 5.92 6.99 4.06
CA ALA A 116 5.96 5.71 3.35
C ALA A 116 6.45 4.57 4.26
N GLN A 117 7.48 4.80 5.06
CA GLN A 117 7.99 3.82 6.03
C GLN A 117 6.97 3.50 7.13
N GLU A 118 6.24 4.51 7.64
CA GLU A 118 5.17 4.29 8.61
C GLU A 118 4.02 3.47 8.03
N ARG A 119 3.63 3.75 6.77
CA ARG A 119 2.63 2.95 6.05
C ARG A 119 3.10 1.52 5.82
N ALA A 120 4.38 1.32 5.50
CA ALA A 120 4.95 -0.02 5.36
C ALA A 120 4.92 -0.78 6.70
N LYS A 121 5.41 -0.17 7.79
CA LYS A 121 5.39 -0.78 9.13
C LYS A 121 3.98 -1.12 9.60
N THR A 122 3.02 -0.23 9.38
CA THR A 122 1.61 -0.49 9.75
C THR A 122 0.99 -1.59 8.89
N ALA A 123 1.33 -1.67 7.61
CA ALA A 123 0.92 -2.77 6.74
C ALA A 123 1.52 -4.11 7.19
N GLU A 124 2.81 -4.16 7.51
CA GLU A 124 3.47 -5.36 8.04
C GLU A 124 2.84 -5.81 9.36
N GLN A 125 2.59 -4.89 10.30
CA GLN A 125 1.93 -5.22 11.56
C GLN A 125 0.52 -5.77 11.36
N ARG A 126 -0.24 -5.21 10.41
CA ARG A 126 -1.57 -5.71 10.04
C ARG A 126 -1.48 -7.11 9.43
N ALA A 127 -0.55 -7.33 8.51
CA ALA A 127 -0.33 -8.63 7.88
C ALA A 127 0.07 -9.69 8.90
N ILE A 128 0.98 -9.38 9.83
CA ILE A 128 1.38 -10.28 10.91
C ILE A 128 0.20 -10.59 11.84
N LYS A 129 -0.60 -9.57 12.19
CA LYS A 129 -1.79 -9.76 13.04
C LYS A 129 -2.83 -10.65 12.36
N GLN A 130 -3.09 -10.43 11.07
CA GLN A 130 -3.98 -11.27 10.26
C GLN A 130 -3.47 -12.71 10.17
N ALA A 131 -2.20 -12.90 9.81
CA ALA A 131 -1.58 -14.23 9.74
C ALA A 131 -1.65 -14.98 11.09
N ARG A 132 -1.39 -14.29 12.22
CA ARG A 132 -1.54 -14.88 13.55
C ARG A 132 -3.00 -15.24 13.87
N SER A 133 -3.95 -14.40 13.49
CA SER A 133 -5.37 -14.68 13.70
C SER A 133 -5.87 -15.86 12.85
N GLU A 134 -5.44 -15.96 11.60
CA GLU A 134 -5.76 -17.09 10.73
C GLU A 134 -5.16 -18.39 11.25
N LEU A 135 -3.90 -18.35 11.72
CA LEU A 135 -3.25 -19.52 12.29
C LEU A 135 -3.92 -19.95 13.60
N ALA A 136 -4.34 -19.01 14.45
CA ALA A 136 -5.12 -19.31 15.65
C ALA A 136 -6.49 -19.91 15.31
N ASN A 137 -7.19 -19.37 14.31
CA ASN A 137 -8.47 -19.90 13.85
C ASN A 137 -8.33 -21.32 13.31
N LYS A 138 -7.34 -21.58 12.44
CA LYS A 138 -7.07 -22.93 11.92
C LYS A 138 -6.69 -23.91 13.03
N LYS A 139 -5.93 -23.47 14.02
CA LYS A 139 -5.59 -24.30 15.18
C LYS A 139 -6.83 -24.66 16.00
N ASN A 140 -7.71 -23.69 16.27
CA ASN A 140 -8.95 -23.92 16.99
C ASN A 140 -9.89 -24.84 16.20
N GLU A 141 -9.99 -24.66 14.88
CA GLU A 141 -10.76 -25.54 14.00
C GLU A 141 -10.23 -26.97 14.03
N ALA A 142 -8.91 -27.15 13.93
CA ALA A 142 -8.28 -28.46 14.06
C ALA A 142 -8.54 -29.10 15.43
N GLN A 143 -8.46 -28.34 16.53
CA GLN A 143 -8.79 -28.83 17.87
C GLN A 143 -10.26 -29.24 17.99
N ASN A 144 -11.18 -28.46 17.41
CA ASN A 144 -12.60 -28.79 17.40
C ASN A 144 -12.87 -30.06 16.59
N MET A 145 -12.20 -30.25 15.44
CA MET A 145 -12.31 -31.48 14.65
C MET A 145 -11.76 -32.70 15.42
N LEU A 146 -10.65 -32.55 16.13
CA LEU A 146 -10.11 -33.62 16.98
C LEU A 146 -11.07 -33.99 18.11
N ALA A 147 -11.61 -33.00 18.83
CA ALA A 147 -12.59 -33.23 19.88
C ALA A 147 -13.89 -33.86 19.34
N TYR A 148 -14.30 -33.49 18.13
CA TYR A 148 -15.44 -34.12 17.45
C TYR A 148 -15.13 -35.59 17.08
N GLY A 149 -13.91 -35.85 16.58
CA GLY A 149 -13.42 -37.20 16.31
C GLY A 149 -13.40 -38.09 17.55
N GLU A 150 -12.89 -37.59 18.67
CA GLU A 150 -12.88 -38.30 19.97
C GLU A 150 -14.30 -38.60 20.48
N ARG A 151 -15.26 -37.70 20.26
CA ARG A 151 -16.67 -37.95 20.59
C ARG A 151 -17.27 -39.05 19.72
N LEU A 152 -16.95 -39.06 18.42
CA LEU A 152 -17.41 -40.12 17.52
C LEU A 152 -16.80 -41.48 17.87
N THR A 153 -15.49 -41.53 18.18
CA THR A 153 -14.83 -42.79 18.55
C THR A 153 -15.38 -43.31 19.88
N SER A 154 -15.55 -42.46 20.89
CA SER A 154 -16.14 -42.87 22.17
C SER A 154 -17.59 -43.35 22.02
N GLN A 155 -18.41 -42.72 21.17
CA GLN A 155 -19.76 -43.22 20.85
C GLN A 155 -19.71 -44.58 20.14
N ALA A 156 -18.78 -44.77 19.19
CA ALA A 156 -18.61 -46.04 18.51
C ALA A 156 -18.16 -47.15 19.48
N GLU A 157 -17.29 -46.84 20.44
CA GLU A 157 -16.88 -47.77 21.49
C GLU A 157 -18.04 -48.16 22.41
N LEU A 158 -18.86 -47.20 22.83
CA LEU A 158 -20.06 -47.47 23.62
C LEU A 158 -21.07 -48.34 22.85
N MET A 159 -21.29 -48.06 21.56
CA MET A 159 -22.13 -48.90 20.71
C MET A 159 -21.57 -50.32 20.58
N LYS A 160 -20.25 -50.46 20.41
CA LYS A 160 -19.59 -51.77 20.33
C LYS A 160 -19.74 -52.56 21.63
N GLN A 161 -19.61 -51.89 22.79
CA GLN A 161 -19.86 -52.51 24.09
C GLN A 161 -21.32 -52.96 24.22
N GLY A 162 -22.27 -52.09 23.88
CA GLY A 162 -23.70 -52.44 23.90
C GLY A 162 -24.06 -53.61 22.97
N LEU A 163 -23.48 -53.67 21.78
CA LEU A 163 -23.61 -54.81 20.86
C LEU A 163 -23.03 -56.10 21.45
N ASN A 164 -21.86 -56.02 22.08
CA ASN A 164 -21.25 -57.19 22.73
C ASN A 164 -22.10 -57.70 23.90
N ASP A 165 -22.68 -56.81 24.69
CA ASP A 165 -23.60 -57.18 25.77
C ASP A 165 -24.87 -57.85 25.25
N GLN A 166 -25.43 -57.34 24.15
CA GLN A 166 -26.57 -57.98 23.47
C GLN A 166 -26.21 -59.37 22.95
N ILE A 167 -25.03 -59.54 22.33
CA ILE A 167 -24.55 -60.86 21.86
C ILE A 167 -24.42 -61.82 23.05
N GLN A 168 -23.86 -61.38 24.18
CA GLN A 168 -23.75 -62.20 25.38
C GLN A 168 -25.11 -62.58 25.95
N GLN A 169 -26.07 -61.64 25.94
CA GLN A 169 -27.44 -61.91 26.38
C GLN A 169 -28.13 -62.94 25.48
N ILE A 170 -28.02 -62.80 24.15
CA ILE A 170 -28.55 -63.76 23.18
C ILE A 170 -27.90 -65.13 23.39
N LYS A 171 -26.58 -65.18 23.59
CA LYS A 171 -25.86 -66.44 23.85
C LYS A 171 -26.37 -67.13 25.12
N ARG A 172 -26.61 -66.37 26.20
CA ARG A 172 -27.19 -66.90 27.44
C ARG A 172 -28.61 -67.40 27.24
N GLN A 173 -29.45 -66.64 26.53
CA GLN A 173 -30.82 -67.05 26.21
C GLN A 173 -30.85 -68.31 25.35
N ALA A 174 -29.99 -68.40 24.33
CA ALA A 174 -29.84 -69.58 23.51
C ALA A 174 -29.39 -70.79 24.35
N GLN A 175 -28.44 -70.61 25.26
CA GLN A 175 -27.98 -71.68 26.15
C GLN A 175 -29.09 -72.14 27.11
N GLN A 176 -29.87 -71.21 27.65
CA GLN A 176 -31.03 -71.53 28.50
C GLN A 176 -32.07 -72.32 27.71
N ALA A 177 -32.40 -71.89 26.49
CA ALA A 177 -33.34 -72.61 25.62
C ALA A 177 -32.85 -74.03 25.26
N ILE A 178 -31.54 -74.20 25.01
CA ILE A 178 -30.93 -75.52 24.79
C ILE A 178 -31.06 -76.39 26.04
N ASN A 179 -30.75 -75.85 27.22
CA ASN A 179 -30.83 -76.60 28.47
C ASN A 179 -32.28 -77.02 28.76
N GLU A 180 -33.25 -76.10 28.61
CA GLU A 180 -34.68 -76.42 28.76
C GLU A 180 -35.17 -77.47 27.75
N ALA A 181 -34.67 -77.42 26.50
CA ALA A 181 -35.00 -78.42 25.49
C ALA A 181 -34.42 -79.80 25.84
N ASN A 182 -33.18 -79.86 26.34
CA ASN A 182 -32.57 -81.09 26.83
C ASN A 182 -33.33 -81.66 28.03
N ASP A 183 -33.67 -80.83 29.03
CA ASP A 183 -34.45 -81.26 30.19
C ASP A 183 -35.82 -81.85 29.78
N ARG A 184 -36.48 -81.23 28.78
CA ARG A 184 -37.73 -81.75 28.22
C ARG A 184 -37.52 -83.07 27.46
N ALA A 185 -36.43 -83.21 26.73
CA ALA A 185 -36.08 -84.44 26.03
C ALA A 185 -35.82 -85.58 27.03
N ASP A 186 -35.05 -85.33 28.08
CA ASP A 186 -34.76 -86.28 29.16
C ASP A 186 -36.04 -86.72 29.89
N LEU A 187 -36.92 -85.77 30.20
CA LEU A 187 -38.24 -86.09 30.79
C LEU A 187 -39.10 -86.94 29.86
N ALA A 188 -39.11 -86.64 28.55
CA ALA A 188 -39.84 -87.41 27.55
C ALA A 188 -39.27 -88.83 27.43
N GLU A 189 -37.95 -88.98 27.44
CA GLU A 189 -37.28 -90.28 27.41
C GLU A 189 -37.61 -91.11 28.67
N GLN A 190 -37.55 -90.51 29.86
CA GLN A 190 -37.96 -91.18 31.10
C GLN A 190 -39.44 -91.62 31.07
N GLN A 191 -40.34 -90.79 30.51
CA GLN A 191 -41.74 -91.16 30.35
C GLN A 191 -41.92 -92.29 29.33
N ALA A 192 -41.15 -92.29 28.24
CA ALA A 192 -41.15 -93.36 27.24
C ALA A 192 -40.67 -94.69 27.86
N LEU A 193 -39.56 -94.68 28.61
CA LEU A 193 -39.03 -95.85 29.32
C LEU A 193 -40.03 -96.39 30.36
N LYS A 194 -40.66 -95.51 31.14
CA LYS A 194 -41.73 -95.92 32.08
C LYS A 194 -42.90 -96.55 31.34
N SER A 195 -43.32 -95.98 30.20
CA SER A 195 -44.40 -96.51 29.38
C SER A 195 -44.05 -97.87 28.78
N GLU A 196 -42.82 -98.05 28.29
CA GLU A 196 -42.32 -99.32 27.79
C GLU A 196 -42.26 -100.38 28.90
N SER A 197 -41.80 -100.01 30.11
CA SER A 197 -41.81 -100.91 31.26
C SER A 197 -43.23 -101.37 31.63
N ARG A 198 -44.22 -100.46 31.58
CA ARG A 198 -45.63 -100.78 31.80
C ARG A 198 -46.17 -101.72 30.72
N LYS A 199 -45.82 -101.49 29.44
CA LYS A 199 -46.16 -102.39 28.33
C LYS A 199 -45.57 -103.79 28.54
N ARG A 200 -44.28 -103.89 28.91
CA ARG A 200 -43.62 -105.18 29.21
C ARG A 200 -44.28 -105.89 30.40
N ASN A 201 -44.59 -105.18 31.48
CA ASN A 201 -45.27 -105.76 32.64
C ASN A 201 -46.70 -106.23 32.33
N ALA A 202 -47.45 -105.47 31.54
CA ALA A 202 -48.78 -105.86 31.06
C ALA A 202 -48.70 -107.11 30.16
N ALA A 203 -47.73 -107.15 29.23
CA ALA A 203 -47.48 -108.31 28.37
C ALA A 203 -47.10 -109.56 29.19
N ALA A 204 -46.19 -109.43 30.17
CA ALA A 204 -45.81 -110.52 31.06
C ALA A 204 -47.00 -111.03 31.91
N THR A 205 -47.88 -110.14 32.35
CA THR A 205 -49.11 -110.53 33.08
C THR A 205 -50.11 -111.25 32.18
N ALA A 206 -50.27 -110.78 30.94
CA ALA A 206 -51.12 -111.43 29.94
C ALA A 206 -50.58 -112.83 29.56
N GLU A 207 -49.27 -112.97 29.38
CA GLU A 207 -48.64 -114.28 29.17
C GLU A 207 -48.83 -115.21 30.36
N ARG A 208 -48.64 -114.73 31.60
CA ARG A 208 -48.92 -115.52 32.81
C ARG A 208 -50.38 -116.00 32.85
N ARG A 209 -51.34 -115.14 32.51
CA ARG A 209 -52.77 -115.54 32.40
C ARG A 209 -52.99 -116.58 31.31
N ARG A 210 -52.42 -116.40 30.10
CA ARG A 210 -52.48 -117.39 29.02
C ARG A 210 -51.91 -118.74 29.44
N ARG A 211 -50.78 -118.77 30.13
CA ARG A 211 -50.18 -120.01 30.67
C ARG A 211 -51.07 -120.68 31.72
N LYS A 212 -51.73 -119.90 32.59
CA LYS A 212 -52.69 -120.43 33.58
C LYS A 212 -53.91 -121.07 32.90
N ILE A 213 -54.49 -120.41 31.89
CA ILE A 213 -55.65 -120.92 31.14
C ILE A 213 -55.29 -122.21 30.38
N LYS A 214 -54.15 -122.24 29.67
CA LYS A 214 -53.67 -123.46 29.00
C LYS A 214 -53.46 -124.63 29.97
N LYS A 215 -53.01 -124.34 31.20
CA LYS A 215 -52.79 -125.38 32.22
C LYS A 215 -54.12 -125.95 32.74
N THR A 216 -55.15 -125.13 32.86
CA THR A 216 -56.51 -125.59 33.23
C THR A 216 -57.20 -126.36 32.11
N GLU A 217 -56.96 -126.01 30.84
CA GLU A 217 -57.47 -126.74 29.66
C GLU A 217 -56.77 -128.10 29.45
N SER A 218 -55.53 -128.28 29.93
CA SER A 218 -54.79 -129.55 29.82
C SER A 218 -55.10 -130.57 30.93
N THR A 219 -55.98 -130.23 31.87
CA THR A 219 -56.38 -131.08 33.02
C THR A 219 -57.86 -131.45 33.00
N SER A 220 -58.56 -131.14 31.91
CA SER A 220 -59.88 -131.66 31.53
C SER A 220 -59.73 -132.64 30.38
#